data_AF-A0A2S6QEI1-F1
#
_entry.id   AF-A0A2S6QEI1-F1
#
_cell.length_a   1.000
_cell.length_b   1.000
_cell.length_c   1.000
_cell.angle_alpha   90.00
_cell.angle_beta   90.00
_cell.angle_gamma   90.00
#
_symmetry.space_group_name_H-M   'P 1'
#
loop_
_entity.id
_entity.type
_entity.pdbx_description
1 polymer ?
#
loop_
_entity_poly.entity_id
_entity_poly.type
_entity_poly.pdbx_seq_one_letter_code
_entity_poly.pdbx_strand_id
1 'polypeptide(L)'
;MIRFTLCMIVSLAGIVAAAVWFSDRPGMVSIVWQGWLVELTVGRFVLATAFLLFVLVFIVGIVRALGRTPRRLREWHRASRRERGYRALTHGMVAVAAGDPGEANRQARRADILLNEPPLTMLLSAQAAQLNGDEAAAARYFKNMLDRPETAFLGVRGLLIQAQKKNDRYAALQYAERAYELQPKTPWVLTTMFDLQVAEGRWRAALTTLEETVKRRLLPADTARVRRTTVLLGCSLEAEDNGDLPEALRFARQGNTLTPEFLPAALRTVDLMVRNGKTGHAARIIQNAWAYTPHPVLARIYGEIGIAGEDQLKIVKRYERLLSFNPDHPESHIALAQSALEAGLWGEARTHLKKAAGTDPPSRVCRMMADLEERSGENPENAGSWLRRAAAAPPDPAWTCSECGSTWYDWRPVCGSCRTLGTIGWGSPARPRALGDAEVPLVLEEDVVNPASVVRDIATVTNKPDIGSRG
;
A
#
# COMPACT_ATOMS: atom_id res chain seq x y z
N MET A 1 -1.43 61.08 -21.85
CA MET A 1 -2.41 62.18 -21.82
C MET A 1 -1.72 63.53 -21.63
N ILE A 2 -0.77 63.67 -20.69
CA ILE A 2 -0.02 64.92 -20.43
C ILE A 2 0.65 65.52 -21.68
N ARG A 3 1.32 64.72 -22.52
CA ARG A 3 1.94 65.22 -23.76
C ARG A 3 0.94 65.76 -24.79
N PHE A 4 -0.26 65.19 -24.85
CA PHE A 4 -1.30 65.61 -25.79
C PHE A 4 -1.97 66.91 -25.35
N THR A 5 -2.28 67.04 -24.06
CA THR A 5 -2.82 68.28 -23.48
C THR A 5 -1.82 69.43 -23.57
N LEU A 6 -0.53 69.16 -23.38
CA LEU A 6 0.52 70.17 -23.49
C LEU A 6 0.73 70.64 -24.93
N CYS A 7 0.71 69.73 -25.92
CA CYS A 7 0.70 70.11 -27.33
C CYS A 7 -0.54 70.94 -27.71
N MET A 8 -1.71 70.60 -27.17
CA MET A 8 -2.95 71.36 -27.39
C MET A 8 -2.84 72.78 -26.85
N ILE A 9 -2.36 72.95 -25.61
CA ILE A 9 -2.18 74.27 -24.98
C ILE A 9 -1.14 75.10 -25.73
N VAL A 10 -0.02 74.51 -26.14
CA VAL A 10 1.01 75.21 -26.92
C VAL A 10 0.48 75.61 -28.31
N SER A 11 -0.28 74.74 -28.97
CA SER A 11 -0.91 75.07 -30.26
C SER A 11 -1.96 76.17 -30.12
N LEU A 12 -2.77 76.15 -29.06
CA LEU A 12 -3.76 77.19 -28.78
C LEU A 12 -3.08 78.53 -28.47
N ALA A 13 -2.03 78.53 -27.66
CA ALA A 13 -1.22 79.72 -27.39
C ALA A 13 -0.57 80.27 -28.66
N GLY A 14 -0.07 79.40 -29.54
CA GLY A 14 0.47 79.79 -30.84
C GLY A 14 -0.59 80.40 -31.76
N ILE A 15 -1.80 79.84 -31.81
CA ILE A 15 -2.92 80.37 -32.59
C ILE A 15 -3.38 81.73 -32.06
N VAL A 16 -3.48 81.88 -30.74
CA VAL A 16 -3.84 83.16 -30.10
C VAL A 16 -2.78 84.23 -30.36
N ALA A 17 -1.49 83.89 -30.23
CA ALA A 17 -0.40 84.81 -30.53
C ALA A 17 -0.38 85.21 -32.03
N ALA A 18 -0.62 84.25 -32.93
CA ALA A 18 -0.72 84.51 -34.37
C ALA A 18 -1.95 85.38 -34.72
N ALA A 19 -3.08 85.18 -34.04
CA ALA A 19 -4.30 85.96 -34.21
C ALA A 19 -4.13 87.42 -33.72
N VAL A 20 -3.47 87.62 -32.58
CA VAL A 20 -3.13 88.95 -32.06
C VAL A 20 -2.18 89.68 -33.02
N TRP A 21 -1.13 89.01 -33.48
CA TRP A 21 -0.17 89.60 -34.43
C TRP A 21 -0.80 89.97 -35.79
N PHE A 22 -1.78 89.19 -36.26
CA PHE A 22 -2.49 89.48 -37.51
C PHE A 22 -3.55 90.58 -37.37
N SER A 23 -4.05 90.83 -36.16
CA SER A 23 -5.02 91.91 -35.91
C SER A 23 -4.42 93.30 -36.18
N ASP A 24 -3.10 93.44 -36.03
CA ASP A 24 -2.39 94.73 -36.20
C ASP A 24 -1.94 95.01 -37.65
N ARG A 25 -2.21 94.10 -38.60
CA ARG A 25 -1.87 94.27 -40.03
C ARG A 25 -3.08 93.97 -40.93
N PRO A 26 -3.87 94.98 -41.33
CA PRO A 26 -5.06 94.75 -42.16
C PRO A 26 -4.66 94.33 -43.58
N GLY A 27 -4.91 93.07 -43.92
CA GLY A 27 -4.86 92.55 -45.29
C GLY A 27 -6.21 91.91 -45.65
N MET A 28 -6.59 92.00 -46.94
CA MET A 28 -7.79 91.36 -47.48
C MET A 28 -7.37 90.18 -48.35
N VAL A 29 -8.04 89.04 -48.15
CA VAL A 29 -7.92 87.85 -49.00
C VAL A 29 -9.25 87.71 -49.72
N SER A 30 -9.24 87.84 -51.05
CA SER A 30 -10.38 87.53 -51.89
C SER A 30 -10.20 86.15 -52.51
N ILE A 31 -11.18 85.27 -52.27
CA ILE A 31 -11.23 83.95 -52.89
C ILE A 31 -12.39 83.97 -53.87
N VAL A 32 -12.09 83.71 -55.15
CA VAL A 32 -13.10 83.60 -56.22
C VAL A 32 -13.27 82.14 -56.56
N TRP A 33 -14.46 81.60 -56.27
CA TRP A 33 -14.78 80.20 -56.55
C TRP A 33 -16.14 80.10 -57.23
N GLN A 34 -16.16 79.63 -58.49
CA GLN A 34 -17.37 79.49 -59.30
C GLN A 34 -18.30 80.73 -59.32
N GLY A 35 -17.72 81.94 -59.38
CA GLY A 35 -18.46 83.20 -59.41
C GLY A 35 -18.86 83.74 -58.03
N TRP A 36 -18.61 83.02 -56.95
CA TRP A 36 -18.73 83.54 -55.58
C TRP A 36 -17.45 84.24 -55.16
N LEU A 37 -17.58 85.52 -54.79
CA LEU A 37 -16.51 86.34 -54.24
C LEU A 37 -16.65 86.37 -52.72
N VAL A 38 -15.73 85.72 -52.03
CA VAL A 38 -15.68 85.72 -50.57
C VAL A 38 -14.50 86.59 -50.14
N GLU A 39 -14.81 87.78 -49.61
CA GLU A 39 -13.82 88.70 -49.03
C GLU A 39 -13.67 88.42 -47.54
N LEU A 40 -12.50 87.94 -47.13
CA LEU A 40 -12.17 87.70 -45.74
C LEU A 40 -10.97 88.56 -45.36
N THR A 41 -10.99 89.10 -44.14
CA THR A 41 -9.78 89.65 -43.54
C THR A 41 -8.79 88.50 -43.29
N VAL A 42 -7.49 88.73 -43.47
CA VAL A 42 -6.49 87.66 -43.32
C VAL A 42 -6.59 86.98 -41.93
N GLY A 43 -6.90 87.76 -40.88
CA GLY A 43 -7.14 87.22 -39.54
C GLY A 43 -8.26 86.18 -39.48
N ARG A 44 -9.40 86.40 -40.17
CA ARG A 44 -10.51 85.44 -40.23
C ARG A 44 -10.13 84.17 -40.99
N PHE A 45 -9.38 84.29 -42.08
CA PHE A 45 -8.91 83.14 -42.85
C PHE A 45 -7.91 82.28 -42.06
N VAL A 46 -6.96 82.90 -41.36
CA VAL A 46 -5.99 82.20 -40.49
C VAL A 46 -6.72 81.49 -39.34
N LEU A 47 -7.68 82.15 -38.69
CA LEU A 47 -8.49 81.54 -37.63
C LEU A 47 -9.32 80.36 -38.13
N ALA A 48 -9.97 80.48 -39.29
CA ALA A 48 -10.76 79.40 -39.88
C ALA A 48 -9.87 78.19 -40.24
N THR A 49 -8.69 78.43 -40.79
CA THR A 49 -7.72 77.38 -41.15
C THR A 49 -7.16 76.70 -39.90
N ALA A 50 -6.80 77.48 -38.87
CA ALA A 50 -6.33 76.96 -37.59
C ALA A 50 -7.41 76.11 -36.89
N PHE A 51 -8.66 76.56 -36.93
CA PHE A 51 -9.79 75.80 -36.38
C PHE A 51 -10.00 74.48 -37.12
N LEU A 52 -9.92 74.47 -38.46
CA LEU A 52 -10.06 73.26 -39.26
C LEU A 52 -8.94 72.24 -38.98
N LEU A 53 -7.69 72.70 -38.86
CA LEU A 53 -6.56 71.85 -38.46
C LEU A 53 -6.74 71.30 -37.04
N PHE A 54 -7.22 72.12 -36.12
CA PHE A 54 -7.54 71.69 -34.75
C PHE A 54 -8.59 70.58 -34.74
N VAL A 55 -9.70 70.76 -35.47
CA VAL A 55 -10.76 69.75 -35.61
C VAL A 55 -10.21 68.47 -36.22
N LEU A 56 -9.37 68.55 -37.26
CA LEU A 56 -8.76 67.37 -37.88
C LEU A 56 -7.87 66.59 -36.90
N VAL A 57 -6.98 67.27 -36.17
CA VAL A 57 -6.11 66.65 -35.16
C VAL A 57 -6.95 66.03 -34.04
N PHE A 58 -8.03 66.70 -33.63
CA PHE A 58 -8.96 66.20 -32.62
C PHE A 58 -9.68 64.92 -33.08
N ILE A 59 -10.22 64.90 -34.30
CA ILE A 59 -10.86 63.73 -34.91
C ILE A 59 -9.87 62.56 -35.02
N VAL A 60 -8.67 62.80 -35.55
CA VAL A 60 -7.63 61.77 -35.65
C VAL A 60 -7.19 61.27 -34.26
N GLY A 61 -7.15 62.15 -33.25
CA GLY A 61 -6.92 61.81 -31.86
C GLY A 61 -8.00 60.88 -31.29
N ILE A 62 -9.27 61.19 -31.53
CA ILE A 62 -10.42 60.36 -31.11
C ILE A 62 -10.38 59.01 -31.80
N VAL A 63 -10.19 58.95 -33.13
CA VAL A 63 -10.14 57.68 -33.87
C VAL A 63 -8.99 56.79 -33.36
N ARG A 64 -7.82 57.37 -33.10
CA ARG A 64 -6.67 56.63 -32.52
C ARG A 64 -6.91 56.19 -31.08
N ALA A 65 -7.60 56.99 -30.28
CA ALA A 65 -8.00 56.62 -28.93
C ALA A 65 -9.01 55.47 -28.97
N LEU A 66 -10.09 55.60 -29.74
CA LEU A 66 -11.12 54.57 -29.91
C LEU A 66 -10.56 53.25 -30.47
N GLY A 67 -9.54 53.30 -31.34
CA GLY A 67 -8.85 52.11 -31.84
C GLY A 67 -7.92 51.42 -30.83
N ARG A 68 -7.37 52.15 -29.84
CA ARG A 68 -6.41 51.60 -28.83
C ARG A 68 -7.06 51.25 -27.49
N THR A 69 -8.16 51.90 -27.12
CA THR A 69 -8.95 51.64 -25.91
C THR A 69 -9.53 50.22 -25.79
N PRO A 70 -10.04 49.55 -26.85
CA PRO A 70 -10.60 48.21 -26.71
C PRO A 70 -9.57 47.16 -26.30
N ARG A 71 -8.29 47.34 -26.66
CA ARG A 71 -7.21 46.43 -26.21
C ARG A 71 -6.99 46.51 -24.69
N ARG A 72 -6.93 47.73 -24.14
CA ARG A 72 -6.75 47.95 -22.70
C ARG A 72 -7.94 47.48 -21.87
N LEU A 73 -9.17 47.71 -22.34
CA LEU A 73 -10.36 47.16 -21.67
C LEU A 73 -10.37 45.63 -21.73
N ARG A 74 -10.03 45.03 -22.87
CA ARG A 74 -9.99 43.57 -23.01
C ARG A 74 -8.94 42.94 -22.10
N GLU A 75 -7.77 43.57 -21.96
CA GLU A 75 -6.72 43.14 -21.03
C GLU A 75 -7.15 43.28 -19.57
N TRP A 76 -7.78 44.41 -19.20
CA TRP A 76 -8.31 44.62 -17.85
C TRP A 76 -9.43 43.63 -17.49
N HIS A 77 -10.37 43.38 -18.40
CA HIS A 77 -11.42 42.37 -18.19
C HIS A 77 -10.84 40.96 -18.07
N ARG A 78 -9.83 40.62 -18.88
CA ARG A 78 -9.11 39.33 -18.76
C ARG A 78 -8.42 39.21 -17.41
N ALA A 79 -7.73 40.26 -16.96
CA ALA A 79 -7.06 40.29 -15.67
C ALA A 79 -8.06 40.13 -14.51
N SER A 80 -9.17 40.88 -14.52
CA SER A 80 -10.22 40.78 -13.49
C SER A 80 -10.95 39.42 -13.51
N ARG A 81 -11.16 38.83 -14.68
CA ARG A 81 -11.73 37.48 -14.80
C ARG A 81 -10.78 36.44 -14.22
N ARG A 82 -9.48 36.55 -14.51
CA ARG A 82 -8.43 35.66 -14.01
C ARG A 82 -8.29 35.75 -12.49
N GLU A 83 -8.28 36.97 -11.94
CA GLU A 83 -8.20 37.18 -10.49
C GLU A 83 -9.40 36.56 -9.76
N ARG A 84 -10.63 36.77 -10.25
CA ARG A 84 -11.83 36.12 -9.70
C ARG A 84 -11.78 34.61 -9.84
N GLY A 85 -11.22 34.11 -10.95
CA GLY A 85 -11.03 32.68 -11.19
C GLY A 85 -10.08 32.03 -10.19
N TYR A 86 -8.92 32.65 -9.92
CA TYR A 86 -8.00 32.15 -8.91
C TYR A 86 -8.55 32.26 -7.49
N ARG A 87 -9.30 33.32 -7.16
CA ARG A 87 -10.01 33.39 -5.87
C ARG A 87 -11.01 32.24 -5.70
N ALA A 88 -11.77 31.93 -6.75
CA ALA A 88 -12.68 30.77 -6.74
C ALA A 88 -11.91 29.45 -6.58
N LEU A 89 -10.78 29.29 -7.29
CA LEU A 89 -9.91 28.12 -7.14
C LEU A 89 -9.40 27.97 -5.69
N THR A 90 -8.89 29.04 -5.09
CA THR A 90 -8.40 29.03 -3.70
C THR A 90 -9.51 28.70 -2.71
N HIS A 91 -10.68 29.33 -2.84
CA HIS A 91 -11.83 29.00 -1.98
C HIS A 91 -12.30 27.56 -2.17
N GLY A 92 -12.27 27.05 -3.40
CA GLY A 92 -12.56 25.65 -3.68
C GLY A 92 -11.57 24.70 -3.00
N MET A 93 -10.27 25.00 -3.03
CA MET A 93 -9.25 24.20 -2.33
C MET A 93 -9.45 24.22 -0.81
N VAL A 94 -9.84 25.37 -0.24
CA VAL A 94 -10.19 25.49 1.18
C VAL A 94 -11.44 24.67 1.51
N ALA A 95 -12.47 24.71 0.66
CA ALA A 95 -13.68 23.90 0.84
C ALA A 95 -13.38 22.40 0.75
N VAL A 96 -12.48 21.98 -0.15
CA VAL A 96 -11.99 20.59 -0.22
C VAL A 96 -11.30 20.19 1.08
N ALA A 97 -10.41 21.03 1.61
CA ALA A 97 -9.72 20.78 2.87
C ALA A 97 -10.68 20.77 4.08
N ALA A 98 -11.74 21.57 4.04
CA ALA A 98 -12.79 21.60 5.05
C ALA A 98 -13.80 20.43 4.93
N GLY A 99 -13.73 19.64 3.85
CA GLY A 99 -14.68 18.56 3.60
C GLY A 99 -16.09 19.06 3.25
N ASP A 100 -16.23 20.27 2.71
CA ASP A 100 -17.51 20.81 2.21
C ASP A 100 -17.66 20.50 0.71
N PRO A 101 -18.37 19.41 0.33
CA PRO A 101 -18.45 18.97 -1.05
C PRO A 101 -19.32 19.89 -1.91
N GLY A 102 -20.29 20.58 -1.31
CA GLY A 102 -21.21 21.49 -2.00
C GLY A 102 -20.50 22.77 -2.41
N GLU A 103 -19.80 23.41 -1.47
CA GLU A 103 -19.04 24.61 -1.74
C GLU A 103 -17.84 24.32 -2.66
N ALA A 104 -17.15 23.20 -2.46
CA ALA A 104 -16.06 22.77 -3.35
C ALA A 104 -16.53 22.65 -4.82
N ASN A 105 -17.67 22.01 -5.07
CA ASN A 105 -18.21 21.85 -6.42
C ASN A 105 -18.69 23.18 -7.03
N ARG A 106 -19.33 24.06 -6.23
CA ARG A 106 -19.72 25.40 -6.69
C ARG A 106 -18.51 26.22 -7.11
N GLN A 107 -17.47 26.25 -6.29
CA GLN A 107 -16.24 26.99 -6.57
C GLN A 107 -15.43 26.37 -7.71
N ALA A 108 -15.42 25.03 -7.84
CA ALA A 108 -14.81 24.32 -8.97
C ALA A 108 -15.41 24.75 -10.31
N ARG A 109 -16.74 24.70 -10.44
CA ARG A 109 -17.46 25.15 -11.66
C ARG A 109 -17.21 26.63 -11.95
N ARG A 110 -17.19 27.46 -10.91
CA ARG A 110 -16.91 28.90 -11.06
C ARG A 110 -15.48 29.15 -11.55
N ALA A 111 -14.49 28.44 -11.00
CA ALA A 111 -13.11 28.52 -11.43
C ALA A 111 -12.93 28.04 -12.88
N ASP A 112 -13.60 26.94 -13.26
CA ASP A 112 -13.57 26.39 -14.61
C ASP A 112 -14.09 27.38 -15.66
N ILE A 113 -15.27 27.96 -15.41
CA ILE A 113 -15.86 28.98 -16.28
C ILE A 113 -14.97 30.23 -16.35
N LEU A 114 -14.36 30.67 -15.25
CA LEU A 114 -13.61 31.92 -15.20
C LEU A 114 -12.20 31.81 -15.81
N LEU A 115 -11.45 30.75 -15.48
CA LEU A 115 -10.07 30.58 -15.90
C LEU A 115 -9.97 29.94 -17.28
N ASN A 116 -10.81 28.94 -17.59
CA ASN A 116 -10.62 28.08 -18.76
C ASN A 116 -9.17 27.55 -18.85
N GLU A 117 -8.54 27.29 -17.68
CA GLU A 117 -7.20 26.71 -17.51
C GLU A 117 -7.39 25.25 -17.05
N PRO A 118 -7.39 24.28 -17.99
CA PRO A 118 -7.82 22.91 -17.70
C PRO A 118 -7.08 22.22 -16.55
N PRO A 119 -5.74 22.37 -16.37
CA PRO A 119 -5.01 21.59 -15.36
C PRO A 119 -5.48 21.77 -13.91
N LEU A 120 -5.65 23.01 -13.48
CA LEU A 120 -5.95 23.34 -12.09
C LEU A 120 -7.44 23.13 -11.77
N THR A 121 -8.31 23.47 -12.72
CA THR A 121 -9.76 23.35 -12.55
C THR A 121 -10.22 21.90 -12.63
N MET A 122 -9.55 21.06 -13.43
CA MET A 122 -9.80 19.61 -13.46
C MET A 122 -9.49 18.95 -12.13
N LEU A 123 -8.38 19.31 -11.45
CA LEU A 123 -8.03 18.70 -10.15
C LEU A 123 -9.06 19.06 -9.09
N LEU A 124 -9.39 20.35 -8.98
CA LEU A 124 -10.38 20.80 -8.03
C LEU A 124 -11.75 20.14 -8.31
N SER A 125 -12.13 19.99 -9.58
CA SER A 125 -13.36 19.30 -9.97
C SER A 125 -13.33 17.81 -9.61
N ALA A 126 -12.20 17.13 -9.83
CA ALA A 126 -12.04 15.72 -9.45
C ALA A 126 -12.14 15.52 -7.93
N GLN A 127 -11.48 16.37 -7.14
CA GLN A 127 -11.53 16.32 -5.68
C GLN A 127 -12.93 16.65 -5.14
N ALA A 128 -13.60 17.66 -5.70
CA ALA A 128 -14.98 17.97 -5.36
C ALA A 128 -15.92 16.80 -5.67
N ALA A 129 -15.74 16.11 -6.80
CA ALA A 129 -16.50 14.92 -7.15
C ALA A 129 -16.24 13.75 -6.16
N GLN A 130 -14.98 13.52 -5.76
CA GLN A 130 -14.64 12.51 -4.75
C GLN A 130 -15.30 12.80 -3.39
N LEU A 131 -15.30 14.07 -2.94
CA LEU A 131 -15.96 14.46 -1.69
C LEU A 131 -17.49 14.31 -1.76
N ASN A 132 -18.09 14.53 -2.93
CA ASN A 132 -19.51 14.28 -3.16
C ASN A 132 -19.86 12.79 -3.29
N GLY A 133 -18.87 11.88 -3.28
CA GLY A 133 -19.06 10.45 -3.52
C GLY A 133 -19.33 10.09 -4.99
N ASP A 134 -19.24 11.04 -5.93
CA ASP A 134 -19.39 10.79 -7.37
C ASP A 134 -18.06 10.29 -7.97
N GLU A 135 -17.76 9.03 -7.69
CA GLU A 135 -16.55 8.35 -8.18
C GLU A 135 -16.48 8.31 -9.71
N ALA A 136 -17.63 8.27 -10.38
CA ALA A 136 -17.70 8.24 -11.85
C ALA A 136 -17.30 9.60 -12.46
N ALA A 137 -17.78 10.71 -11.90
CA ALA A 137 -17.36 12.04 -12.32
C ALA A 137 -15.87 12.28 -12.02
N ALA A 138 -15.40 11.89 -10.84
CA ALA A 138 -13.98 11.98 -10.49
C ALA A 138 -13.10 11.20 -11.49
N ALA A 139 -13.50 9.98 -11.84
CA ALA A 139 -12.79 9.16 -12.82
C ALA A 139 -12.73 9.84 -14.21
N ARG A 140 -13.81 10.51 -14.65
CA ARG A 140 -13.80 11.27 -15.91
C ARG A 140 -12.81 12.42 -15.88
N TYR A 141 -12.78 13.20 -14.78
CA TYR A 141 -11.81 14.29 -14.65
C TYR A 141 -10.38 13.78 -14.64
N PHE A 142 -10.07 12.70 -13.93
CA PHE A 142 -8.74 12.11 -13.94
C PHE A 142 -8.34 11.52 -15.30
N LYS A 143 -9.29 10.92 -16.04
CA LYS A 143 -9.04 10.46 -17.41
C LYS A 143 -8.73 11.62 -18.35
N ASN A 144 -9.48 12.71 -18.29
CA ASN A 144 -9.22 13.91 -19.10
C ASN A 144 -7.87 14.57 -18.77
N MET A 145 -7.35 14.37 -17.55
CA MET A 145 -6.00 14.81 -17.18
C MET A 145 -4.91 14.00 -17.89
N LEU A 146 -5.19 12.79 -18.38
CA LEU A 146 -4.22 11.95 -19.08
C LEU A 146 -3.87 12.51 -20.48
N ASP A 147 -4.77 13.28 -21.08
CA ASP A 147 -4.60 13.87 -22.42
C ASP A 147 -3.48 14.92 -22.47
N ARG A 148 -3.04 15.43 -21.31
CA ARG A 148 -2.01 16.47 -21.20
C ARG A 148 -0.83 15.99 -20.36
N PRO A 149 0.42 16.18 -20.81
CA PRO A 149 1.60 15.69 -20.11
C PRO A 149 1.78 16.33 -18.72
N GLU A 150 1.37 17.59 -18.55
CA GLU A 150 1.51 18.32 -17.29
C GLU A 150 0.57 17.80 -16.18
N THR A 151 -0.54 17.17 -16.55
CA THR A 151 -1.56 16.66 -15.61
C THR A 151 -1.64 15.15 -15.56
N ALA A 152 -1.04 14.44 -16.52
CA ALA A 152 -1.15 12.99 -16.63
C ALA A 152 -0.75 12.27 -15.34
N PHE A 153 0.34 12.69 -14.69
CA PHE A 153 0.81 12.07 -13.45
C PHE A 153 -0.22 12.15 -12.31
N LEU A 154 -0.90 13.28 -12.21
CA LEU A 154 -1.94 13.52 -11.22
C LEU A 154 -3.22 12.73 -11.54
N GLY A 155 -3.60 12.68 -12.83
CA GLY A 155 -4.71 11.85 -13.30
C GLY A 155 -4.49 10.37 -12.98
N VAL A 156 -3.31 9.85 -13.29
CA VAL A 156 -2.92 8.47 -12.98
C VAL A 156 -2.98 8.21 -11.48
N ARG A 157 -2.48 9.12 -10.63
CA ARG A 157 -2.56 8.97 -9.17
C ARG A 157 -4.01 8.90 -8.67
N GLY A 158 -4.89 9.73 -9.20
CA GLY A 158 -6.32 9.69 -8.86
C GLY A 158 -6.98 8.37 -9.24
N LEU A 159 -6.73 7.89 -10.46
CA LEU A 159 -7.25 6.61 -10.96
C LEU A 159 -6.69 5.41 -10.20
N LEU A 160 -5.41 5.45 -9.83
CA LEU A 160 -4.77 4.44 -8.99
C LEU A 160 -5.46 4.31 -7.63
N ILE A 161 -5.71 5.42 -6.95
CA ILE A 161 -6.39 5.43 -5.65
C ILE A 161 -7.82 4.88 -5.79
N GLN A 162 -8.53 5.26 -6.85
CA GLN A 162 -9.88 4.71 -7.12
C GLN A 162 -9.84 3.21 -7.38
N ALA A 163 -8.87 2.71 -8.15
CA ALA A 163 -8.70 1.29 -8.41
C ALA A 163 -8.38 0.50 -7.13
N GLN A 164 -7.49 1.03 -6.28
CA GLN A 164 -7.18 0.44 -4.97
C GLN A 164 -8.40 0.40 -4.05
N LYS A 165 -9.21 1.48 -3.99
CA LYS A 165 -10.46 1.53 -3.21
C LYS A 165 -11.48 0.49 -3.67
N LYS A 166 -11.51 0.21 -4.99
CA LYS A 166 -12.35 -0.85 -5.59
C LYS A 166 -11.75 -2.24 -5.47
N ASN A 167 -10.54 -2.38 -4.92
CA ASN A 167 -9.75 -3.61 -4.91
C ASN A 167 -9.50 -4.19 -6.31
N ASP A 168 -9.53 -3.33 -7.34
CA ASP A 168 -9.19 -3.68 -8.72
C ASP A 168 -7.67 -3.58 -8.89
N ARG A 169 -6.99 -4.66 -8.55
CA ARG A 169 -5.53 -4.73 -8.50
C ARG A 169 -4.89 -4.69 -9.88
N TYR A 170 -5.56 -5.28 -10.87
CA TYR A 170 -5.07 -5.28 -12.24
C TYR A 170 -5.03 -3.84 -12.79
N ALA A 171 -6.14 -3.10 -12.64
CA ALA A 171 -6.17 -1.69 -13.04
C ALA A 171 -5.19 -0.84 -12.20
N ALA A 172 -5.13 -1.08 -10.88
CA ALA A 172 -4.19 -0.37 -10.00
C ALA A 172 -2.73 -0.59 -10.46
N LEU A 173 -2.34 -1.81 -10.80
CA LEU A 173 -0.99 -2.11 -11.29
C LEU A 173 -0.70 -1.39 -12.62
N GLN A 174 -1.64 -1.39 -13.57
CA GLN A 174 -1.47 -0.65 -14.83
C GLN A 174 -1.28 0.86 -14.58
N TYR A 175 -2.04 1.46 -13.66
CA TYR A 175 -1.84 2.86 -13.29
C TYR A 175 -0.51 3.09 -12.58
N ALA A 176 -0.05 2.16 -11.73
CA ALA A 176 1.26 2.28 -11.08
C ALA A 176 2.41 2.18 -12.09
N GLU A 177 2.33 1.26 -13.07
CA GLU A 177 3.28 1.13 -14.18
C GLU A 177 3.29 2.42 -15.03
N ARG A 178 2.12 2.98 -15.35
CA ARG A 178 2.02 4.26 -16.06
C ARG A 178 2.58 5.43 -15.24
N ALA A 179 2.37 5.45 -13.93
CA ALA A 179 2.96 6.47 -13.05
C ALA A 179 4.49 6.39 -13.05
N TYR A 180 5.03 5.17 -13.12
CA TYR A 180 6.47 4.93 -13.22
C TYR A 180 7.03 5.43 -14.54
N GLU A 181 6.36 5.19 -15.67
CA GLU A 181 6.77 5.75 -16.97
C GLU A 181 6.82 7.29 -16.96
N LEU A 182 5.86 7.93 -16.29
CA LEU A 182 5.76 9.39 -16.23
C LEU A 182 6.79 10.01 -15.28
N GLN A 183 6.95 9.45 -14.08
CA GLN A 183 7.89 9.98 -13.07
C GLN A 183 8.57 8.83 -12.30
N PRO A 184 9.60 8.18 -12.87
CA PRO A 184 10.30 7.04 -12.25
C PRO A 184 11.05 7.39 -10.96
N LYS A 185 11.29 8.69 -10.72
CA LYS A 185 12.06 9.18 -9.57
C LYS A 185 11.23 9.33 -8.30
N THR A 186 9.91 9.17 -8.39
CA THR A 186 9.00 9.48 -7.30
C THR A 186 8.90 8.29 -6.33
N PRO A 187 9.25 8.44 -5.03
CA PRO A 187 9.33 7.31 -4.09
C PRO A 187 8.03 6.52 -3.94
N TRP A 188 6.87 7.20 -3.84
CA TRP A 188 5.58 6.53 -3.66
C TRP A 188 5.22 5.65 -4.87
N VAL A 189 5.69 5.98 -6.07
CA VAL A 189 5.43 5.20 -7.28
C VAL A 189 6.12 3.86 -7.18
N LEU A 190 7.41 3.86 -6.81
CA LEU A 190 8.19 2.64 -6.63
C LEU A 190 7.63 1.74 -5.53
N THR A 191 7.30 2.31 -4.37
CA THR A 191 6.74 1.53 -3.25
C THR A 191 5.39 0.94 -3.61
N THR A 192 4.50 1.73 -4.22
CA THR A 192 3.15 1.27 -4.60
C THR A 192 3.22 0.23 -5.72
N MET A 193 4.08 0.43 -6.71
CA MET A 193 4.29 -0.53 -7.80
C MET A 193 4.85 -1.85 -7.26
N PHE A 194 5.83 -1.80 -6.36
CA PHE A 194 6.36 -2.99 -5.69
C PHE A 194 5.25 -3.76 -4.95
N ASP A 195 4.47 -3.09 -4.11
CA ASP A 195 3.42 -3.73 -3.31
C ASP A 195 2.33 -4.35 -4.21
N LEU A 196 1.95 -3.68 -5.31
CA LEU A 196 0.99 -4.20 -6.28
C LEU A 196 1.55 -5.39 -7.08
N GLN A 197 2.81 -5.35 -7.50
CA GLN A 197 3.46 -6.46 -8.20
C GLN A 197 3.52 -7.71 -7.30
N VAL A 198 3.87 -7.54 -6.02
CA VAL A 198 3.82 -8.61 -5.02
C VAL A 198 2.40 -9.15 -4.83
N ALA A 199 1.41 -8.26 -4.72
CA ALA A 199 0.02 -8.65 -4.52
C ALA A 199 -0.58 -9.42 -5.71
N GLU A 200 -0.09 -9.17 -6.92
CA GLU A 200 -0.45 -9.85 -8.17
C GLU A 200 0.45 -11.07 -8.49
N GLY A 201 1.44 -11.38 -7.64
CA GLY A 201 2.35 -12.50 -7.86
C GLY A 201 3.36 -12.28 -9.00
N ARG A 202 3.57 -11.04 -9.47
CA ARG A 202 4.59 -10.70 -10.48
C ARG A 202 5.97 -10.57 -9.83
N TRP A 203 6.52 -11.68 -9.36
CA TRP A 203 7.70 -11.70 -8.49
C TRP A 203 8.97 -11.20 -9.17
N ARG A 204 9.21 -11.58 -10.42
CA ARG A 204 10.36 -11.05 -11.20
C ARG A 204 10.32 -9.53 -11.35
N ALA A 205 9.15 -8.97 -11.66
CA ALA A 205 8.98 -7.51 -11.77
C ALA A 205 9.17 -6.83 -10.41
N ALA A 206 8.61 -7.41 -9.34
CA ALA A 206 8.81 -6.92 -7.97
C ALA A 206 10.29 -6.93 -7.56
N LEU A 207 11.07 -7.93 -7.98
CA LEU A 207 12.51 -7.99 -7.71
C LEU A 207 13.25 -6.82 -8.36
N THR A 208 12.95 -6.52 -9.62
CA THR A 208 13.56 -5.38 -10.34
C THR A 208 13.20 -4.06 -9.66
N THR A 209 11.93 -3.84 -9.33
CA THR A 209 11.46 -2.64 -8.62
C THR A 209 12.14 -2.50 -7.26
N LEU A 210 12.27 -3.60 -6.51
CA LEU A 210 12.94 -3.61 -5.22
C LEU A 210 14.42 -3.20 -5.35
N GLU A 211 15.14 -3.72 -6.35
CA GLU A 211 16.53 -3.34 -6.57
C GLU A 211 16.68 -1.84 -6.85
N GLU A 212 15.73 -1.22 -7.55
CA GLU A 212 15.69 0.24 -7.72
C GLU A 212 15.44 0.98 -6.42
N THR A 213 14.52 0.51 -5.57
CA THR A 213 14.26 1.12 -4.26
C THR A 213 15.50 1.07 -3.35
N VAL A 214 16.26 -0.04 -3.41
CA VAL A 214 17.50 -0.21 -2.65
C VAL A 214 18.60 0.69 -3.17
N LYS A 215 18.79 0.78 -4.51
CA LYS A 215 19.74 1.72 -5.13
C LYS A 215 19.47 3.17 -4.71
N ARG A 216 18.20 3.53 -4.54
CA ARG A 216 17.74 4.86 -4.10
C ARG A 216 17.74 5.05 -2.58
N ARG A 217 18.13 4.04 -1.80
CA ARG A 217 18.17 4.07 -0.32
C ARG A 217 16.82 4.42 0.31
N LEU A 218 15.71 3.94 -0.28
CA LEU A 218 14.37 4.13 0.26
C LEU A 218 14.03 3.17 1.40
N LEU A 219 14.91 2.20 1.68
CA LEU A 219 14.74 1.19 2.71
C LEU A 219 16.05 1.02 3.51
N PRO A 220 15.99 0.73 4.82
CA PRO A 220 17.14 0.28 5.59
C PRO A 220 17.77 -0.98 4.99
N ALA A 221 19.09 -1.12 5.12
CA ALA A 221 19.84 -2.22 4.51
C ALA A 221 19.37 -3.62 4.97
N ASP A 222 19.07 -3.78 6.26
CA ASP A 222 18.58 -5.06 6.81
C ASP A 222 17.19 -5.41 6.30
N THR A 223 16.26 -4.44 6.31
CA THR A 223 14.91 -4.62 5.77
C THR A 223 14.96 -4.94 4.27
N ALA A 224 15.83 -4.27 3.52
CA ALA A 224 16.05 -4.54 2.11
C ALA A 224 16.58 -5.96 1.88
N ARG A 225 17.52 -6.43 2.70
CA ARG A 225 18.08 -7.79 2.62
C ARG A 225 16.99 -8.86 2.79
N VAL A 226 16.21 -8.80 3.88
CA VAL A 226 15.13 -9.76 4.16
C VAL A 226 14.02 -9.68 3.13
N ARG A 227 13.60 -8.47 2.74
CA ARG A 227 12.57 -8.27 1.70
C ARG A 227 13.03 -8.83 0.36
N ARG A 228 14.30 -8.65 -0.01
CA ARG A 228 14.87 -9.24 -1.24
C ARG A 228 14.89 -10.75 -1.18
N THR A 229 15.29 -11.34 -0.06
CA THR A 229 15.23 -12.80 0.13
C THR A 229 13.80 -13.31 -0.02
N THR A 230 12.82 -12.65 0.60
CA THR A 230 11.40 -13.03 0.48
C THR A 230 10.90 -12.99 -0.96
N VAL A 231 11.25 -11.94 -1.72
CA VAL A 231 10.90 -11.81 -3.14
C VAL A 231 11.61 -12.85 -4.00
N LEU A 232 12.88 -13.17 -3.72
CA LEU A 232 13.61 -14.26 -4.40
C LEU A 232 12.92 -15.61 -4.19
N LEU A 233 12.38 -15.89 -2.99
CA LEU A 233 11.58 -17.10 -2.77
C LEU A 233 10.25 -17.05 -3.54
N GLY A 234 9.63 -15.88 -3.68
CA GLY A 234 8.52 -15.66 -4.60
C GLY A 234 8.87 -15.99 -6.05
N CYS A 235 10.02 -15.50 -6.56
CA CYS A 235 10.51 -15.86 -7.90
C CYS A 235 10.79 -17.36 -8.04
N SER A 236 11.25 -18.01 -6.96
CA SER A 236 11.46 -19.46 -6.94
C SER A 236 10.14 -20.24 -7.07
N LEU A 237 9.07 -19.76 -6.44
CA LEU A 237 7.72 -20.33 -6.58
C LEU A 237 7.18 -20.08 -8.00
N GLU A 238 7.26 -18.84 -8.49
CA GLU A 238 6.85 -18.49 -9.85
C GLU A 238 7.55 -19.34 -10.92
N ALA A 239 8.87 -19.56 -10.78
CA ALA A 239 9.62 -20.38 -11.72
C ALA A 239 9.21 -21.86 -11.67
N GLU A 240 8.94 -22.39 -10.48
CA GLU A 240 8.43 -23.76 -10.33
C GLU A 240 7.05 -23.93 -10.94
N ASP A 241 6.13 -22.99 -10.71
CA ASP A 241 4.76 -23.03 -11.29
C ASP A 241 4.80 -23.00 -12.83
N ASN A 242 5.83 -22.36 -13.40
CA ASN A 242 6.10 -22.36 -14.84
C ASN A 242 6.83 -23.60 -15.35
N GLY A 243 7.15 -24.57 -14.48
CA GLY A 243 7.87 -25.81 -14.82
C GLY A 243 9.40 -25.67 -14.94
N ASP A 244 9.97 -24.52 -14.58
CA ASP A 244 11.42 -24.26 -14.65
C ASP A 244 12.09 -24.52 -13.29
N LEU A 245 12.30 -25.80 -12.98
CA LEU A 245 12.94 -26.24 -11.75
C LEU A 245 14.39 -25.73 -11.59
N PRO A 246 15.25 -25.70 -12.63
CA PRO A 246 16.58 -25.10 -12.55
C PRO A 246 16.57 -23.64 -12.10
N GLU A 247 15.68 -22.83 -12.68
CA GLU A 247 15.55 -21.40 -12.33
C GLU A 247 14.96 -21.23 -10.92
N ALA A 248 13.98 -22.05 -10.55
CA ALA A 248 13.43 -22.09 -9.20
C ALA A 248 14.52 -22.33 -8.15
N LEU A 249 15.42 -23.29 -8.41
CA LEU A 249 16.55 -23.60 -7.54
C LEU A 249 17.59 -22.48 -7.52
N ARG A 250 17.81 -21.79 -8.65
CA ARG A 250 18.73 -20.64 -8.73
C ARG A 250 18.27 -19.52 -7.80
N PHE A 251 16.99 -19.15 -7.86
CA PHE A 251 16.42 -18.11 -7.00
C PHE A 251 16.41 -18.50 -5.52
N ALA A 252 16.04 -19.74 -5.19
CA ALA A 252 16.06 -20.24 -3.81
C ALA A 252 17.47 -20.17 -3.21
N ARG A 253 18.49 -20.66 -3.94
CA ARG A 253 19.89 -20.59 -3.51
C ARG A 253 20.36 -19.16 -3.32
N GLN A 254 20.02 -18.26 -4.24
CA GLN A 254 20.37 -16.85 -4.12
C GLN A 254 19.79 -16.23 -2.84
N GLY A 255 18.54 -16.55 -2.51
CA GLY A 255 17.91 -16.12 -1.26
C GLY A 255 18.61 -16.70 -0.02
N ASN A 256 18.92 -18.01 -0.03
CA ASN A 256 19.60 -18.67 1.08
C ASN A 256 21.03 -18.14 1.31
N THR A 257 21.76 -17.80 0.24
CA THR A 257 23.07 -17.16 0.36
C THR A 257 22.97 -15.73 0.87
N LEU A 258 21.91 -15.00 0.50
CA LEU A 258 21.69 -13.63 0.94
C LEU A 258 21.30 -13.52 2.42
N THR A 259 20.57 -14.50 2.94
CA THR A 259 20.11 -14.52 4.33
C THR A 259 20.12 -15.96 4.87
N PRO A 260 21.29 -16.51 5.23
CA PRO A 260 21.43 -17.89 5.72
C PRO A 260 20.61 -18.19 6.98
N GLU A 261 20.33 -17.17 7.79
CA GLU A 261 19.51 -17.25 9.00
C GLU A 261 18.01 -17.33 8.71
N PHE A 262 17.58 -17.05 7.48
CA PHE A 262 16.17 -17.04 7.10
C PHE A 262 15.69 -18.44 6.70
N LEU A 263 15.16 -19.17 7.69
CA LEU A 263 14.68 -20.54 7.57
C LEU A 263 13.87 -20.86 6.30
N PRO A 264 12.90 -20.02 5.84
CA PRO A 264 12.17 -20.32 4.60
C PRO A 264 13.06 -20.47 3.36
N ALA A 265 14.18 -19.74 3.29
CA ALA A 265 15.10 -19.85 2.17
C ALA A 265 15.87 -21.17 2.18
N ALA A 266 16.28 -21.63 3.37
CA ALA A 266 16.91 -22.93 3.56
C ALA A 266 15.94 -24.06 3.21
N LEU A 267 14.72 -24.05 3.75
CA LEU A 267 13.69 -25.05 3.49
C LEU A 267 13.38 -25.18 2.00
N ARG A 268 13.13 -24.06 1.33
CA ARG A 268 12.85 -24.05 -0.12
C ARG A 268 14.03 -24.59 -0.93
N THR A 269 15.25 -24.20 -0.59
CA THR A 269 16.44 -24.69 -1.31
C THR A 269 16.64 -26.19 -1.11
N VAL A 270 16.46 -26.68 0.11
CA VAL A 270 16.58 -28.09 0.47
C VAL A 270 15.54 -28.94 -0.27
N ASP A 271 14.27 -28.55 -0.25
CA ASP A 271 13.18 -29.24 -0.97
C ASP A 271 13.52 -29.42 -2.46
N LEU A 272 13.85 -28.31 -3.14
CA LEU A 272 14.19 -28.33 -4.56
C LEU A 272 15.45 -29.16 -4.86
N MET A 273 16.44 -29.19 -3.95
CA MET A 273 17.63 -30.03 -4.11
C MET A 273 17.33 -31.52 -3.95
N VAL A 274 16.52 -31.90 -2.96
CA VAL A 274 16.13 -33.29 -2.72
C VAL A 274 15.35 -33.83 -3.90
N ARG A 275 14.38 -33.07 -4.42
CA ARG A 275 13.60 -33.42 -5.62
C ARG A 275 14.46 -33.55 -6.88
N ASN A 276 15.59 -32.85 -6.94
CA ASN A 276 16.57 -32.96 -8.02
C ASN A 276 17.67 -34.01 -7.75
N GLY A 277 17.48 -34.89 -6.75
CA GLY A 277 18.41 -35.95 -6.39
C GLY A 277 19.75 -35.48 -5.77
N LYS A 278 19.89 -34.19 -5.45
CA LYS A 278 21.13 -33.59 -4.93
C LYS A 278 21.18 -33.65 -3.39
N THR A 279 20.90 -34.81 -2.83
CA THR A 279 20.73 -35.02 -1.39
C THR A 279 21.98 -34.67 -0.56
N GLY A 280 23.18 -34.95 -1.07
CA GLY A 280 24.44 -34.55 -0.40
C GLY A 280 24.66 -33.03 -0.30
N HIS A 281 24.13 -32.26 -1.27
CA HIS A 281 24.15 -30.79 -1.19
C HIS A 281 23.07 -30.27 -0.23
N ALA A 282 21.89 -30.89 -0.25
CA ALA A 282 20.80 -30.57 0.67
C ALA A 282 21.24 -30.78 2.13
N ALA A 283 21.91 -31.89 2.44
CA ALA A 283 22.46 -32.19 3.77
C ALA A 283 23.37 -31.07 4.29
N ARG A 284 24.23 -30.50 3.43
CA ARG A 284 25.13 -29.40 3.80
C ARG A 284 24.37 -28.10 4.10
N ILE A 285 23.33 -27.80 3.32
CA ILE A 285 22.48 -26.64 3.60
C ILE A 285 21.73 -26.83 4.91
N ILE A 286 21.22 -28.04 5.18
CA ILE A 286 20.56 -28.34 6.46
C ILE A 286 21.53 -28.11 7.62
N GLN A 287 22.74 -28.66 7.56
CA GLN A 287 23.77 -28.48 8.60
C GLN A 287 24.09 -27.00 8.85
N ASN A 288 24.25 -26.20 7.80
CA ASN A 288 24.49 -24.77 7.92
C ASN A 288 23.29 -24.03 8.52
N ALA A 289 22.08 -24.32 8.05
CA ALA A 289 20.85 -23.70 8.57
C ALA A 289 20.60 -24.09 10.03
N TRP A 290 20.98 -25.32 10.43
CA TRP A 290 20.86 -25.83 11.80
C TRP A 290 21.66 -25.02 12.81
N ALA A 291 22.79 -24.43 12.40
CA ALA A 291 23.55 -23.54 13.27
C ALA A 291 22.78 -22.25 13.65
N TYR A 292 21.81 -21.82 12.84
CA TYR A 292 21.03 -20.60 13.06
C TYR A 292 19.62 -20.89 13.57
N THR A 293 18.89 -21.75 12.88
CA THR A 293 17.46 -22.02 13.10
C THR A 293 17.14 -23.51 12.95
N PRO A 294 17.48 -24.35 13.96
CA PRO A 294 17.02 -25.73 14.01
C PRO A 294 15.51 -25.83 13.84
N HIS A 295 15.05 -26.72 12.96
CA HIS A 295 13.65 -26.80 12.58
C HIS A 295 13.19 -28.24 12.31
N PRO A 296 11.98 -28.66 12.75
CA PRO A 296 11.49 -30.02 12.60
C PRO A 296 11.52 -30.54 11.15
N VAL A 297 11.15 -29.70 10.19
CA VAL A 297 11.13 -30.08 8.75
C VAL A 297 12.54 -30.33 8.22
N LEU A 298 13.55 -29.54 8.65
CA LEU A 298 14.92 -29.78 8.25
C LEU A 298 15.45 -31.09 8.85
N ALA A 299 15.11 -31.40 10.11
CA ALA A 299 15.47 -32.66 10.76
C ALA A 299 14.88 -33.85 10.00
N ARG A 300 13.57 -33.81 9.72
CA ARG A 300 12.88 -34.85 8.97
C ARG A 300 13.55 -35.11 7.62
N ILE A 301 13.77 -34.06 6.82
CA ILE A 301 14.43 -34.19 5.51
C ILE A 301 15.86 -34.75 5.66
N TYR A 302 16.60 -34.32 6.69
CA TYR A 302 17.95 -34.80 6.95
C TYR A 302 17.99 -36.30 7.28
N GLY A 303 17.01 -36.80 8.05
CA GLY A 303 16.82 -38.22 8.30
C GLY A 303 16.55 -39.01 7.00
N GLU A 304 15.66 -38.48 6.16
CA GLU A 304 15.20 -39.08 4.89
C GLU A 304 16.25 -39.09 3.76
N ILE A 305 17.29 -38.24 3.83
CA ILE A 305 18.37 -38.16 2.82
C ILE A 305 19.20 -39.47 2.69
N GLY A 306 19.04 -40.42 3.63
CA GLY A 306 19.71 -41.72 3.64
C GLY A 306 19.29 -42.70 2.54
N ILE A 307 19.86 -43.90 2.59
CA ILE A 307 19.55 -44.99 1.65
C ILE A 307 18.30 -45.73 2.16
N ALA A 308 17.37 -46.09 1.28
CA ALA A 308 16.23 -46.91 1.65
C ALA A 308 16.68 -48.25 2.26
N GLY A 309 16.17 -48.61 3.43
CA GLY A 309 16.58 -49.81 4.18
C GLY A 309 17.86 -49.64 4.99
N GLU A 310 18.31 -48.41 5.23
CA GLU A 310 19.42 -48.13 6.13
C GLU A 310 19.13 -48.53 7.58
N ASP A 311 20.14 -49.06 8.26
CA ASP A 311 20.10 -49.43 9.68
C ASP A 311 19.76 -48.21 10.56
N GLN A 312 18.82 -48.39 11.49
CA GLN A 312 18.35 -47.35 12.41
C GLN A 312 19.50 -46.73 13.21
N LEU A 313 20.51 -47.50 13.58
CA LEU A 313 21.68 -46.96 14.29
C LEU A 313 22.50 -45.97 13.45
N LYS A 314 22.50 -46.10 12.11
CA LYS A 314 23.15 -45.12 11.22
C LYS A 314 22.34 -43.83 11.13
N ILE A 315 21.02 -43.93 11.20
CA ILE A 315 20.12 -42.77 11.26
C ILE A 315 20.36 -42.02 12.58
N VAL A 316 20.46 -42.71 13.71
CA VAL A 316 20.81 -42.10 15.00
C VAL A 316 22.15 -41.37 14.91
N LYS A 317 23.21 -42.01 14.41
CA LYS A 317 24.52 -41.36 14.20
C LYS A 317 24.46 -40.11 13.31
N ARG A 318 23.56 -40.10 12.33
CA ARG A 318 23.32 -38.93 11.49
C ARG A 318 22.72 -37.80 12.33
N TYR A 319 21.72 -38.07 13.18
CA TYR A 319 21.16 -37.07 14.08
C TYR A 319 22.12 -36.63 15.19
N GLU A 320 23.02 -37.49 15.69
CA GLU A 320 24.11 -37.08 16.59
C GLU A 320 25.01 -36.04 15.94
N ARG A 321 25.35 -36.25 14.66
CA ARG A 321 26.08 -35.26 13.87
C ARG A 321 25.27 -33.96 13.71
N LEU A 322 23.96 -34.04 13.48
CA LEU A 322 23.11 -32.84 13.38
C LEU A 322 23.10 -32.05 14.69
N LEU A 323 22.99 -32.75 15.83
CA LEU A 323 23.07 -32.18 17.17
C LEU A 323 24.37 -31.39 17.39
N SER A 324 25.51 -31.87 16.88
CA SER A 324 26.79 -31.17 17.05
C SER A 324 26.85 -29.76 16.43
N PHE A 325 25.98 -29.43 15.47
CA PHE A 325 25.90 -28.09 14.88
C PHE A 325 25.17 -27.08 15.78
N ASN A 326 24.30 -27.57 16.68
CA ASN A 326 23.61 -26.73 17.65
C ASN A 326 23.24 -27.54 18.91
N PRO A 327 24.21 -27.79 19.81
CA PRO A 327 24.06 -28.75 20.91
C PRO A 327 23.04 -28.34 21.97
N ASP A 328 22.85 -27.04 22.17
CA ASP A 328 22.03 -26.49 23.25
C ASP A 328 20.57 -26.26 22.84
N HIS A 329 20.27 -26.29 21.55
CA HIS A 329 18.92 -26.00 21.07
C HIS A 329 17.97 -27.19 21.29
N PRO A 330 16.76 -26.97 21.85
CA PRO A 330 15.83 -28.05 22.19
C PRO A 330 15.44 -28.89 20.98
N GLU A 331 15.25 -28.29 19.80
CA GLU A 331 14.95 -29.03 18.56
C GLU A 331 16.02 -30.06 18.20
N SER A 332 17.30 -29.79 18.47
CA SER A 332 18.38 -30.74 18.20
C SER A 332 18.24 -31.99 19.05
N HIS A 333 17.85 -31.82 20.32
CA HIS A 333 17.57 -32.93 21.22
C HIS A 333 16.28 -33.66 20.86
N ILE A 334 15.23 -32.94 20.43
CA ILE A 334 13.98 -33.56 19.96
C ILE A 334 14.24 -34.44 18.74
N ALA A 335 15.00 -33.93 17.76
CA ALA A 335 15.32 -34.67 16.54
C ALA A 335 16.12 -35.96 16.83
N LEU A 336 17.15 -35.88 17.68
CA LEU A 336 17.91 -37.07 18.09
C LEU A 336 17.06 -38.04 18.91
N ALA A 337 16.28 -37.54 19.87
CA ALA A 337 15.39 -38.37 20.67
C ALA A 337 14.36 -39.12 19.81
N GLN A 338 13.80 -38.48 18.80
CA GLN A 338 12.87 -39.13 17.87
C GLN A 338 13.55 -40.30 17.16
N SER A 339 14.76 -40.10 16.62
CA SER A 339 15.51 -41.17 15.97
C SER A 339 15.90 -42.30 16.92
N ALA A 340 16.24 -41.97 18.18
CA ALA A 340 16.55 -42.95 19.21
C ALA A 340 15.32 -43.79 19.60
N LEU A 341 14.13 -43.18 19.66
CA LEU A 341 12.86 -43.89 19.87
C LEU A 341 12.57 -44.88 18.74
N GLU A 342 12.77 -44.47 17.49
CA GLU A 342 12.59 -45.32 16.30
C GLU A 342 13.60 -46.49 16.29
N ALA A 343 14.80 -46.28 16.84
CA ALA A 343 15.84 -47.30 16.98
C ALA A 343 15.71 -48.18 18.24
N GLY A 344 14.75 -47.92 19.14
CA GLY A 344 14.58 -48.63 20.40
C GLY A 344 15.64 -48.31 21.48
N LEU A 345 16.34 -47.19 21.36
CA LEU A 345 17.35 -46.70 22.30
C LEU A 345 16.71 -45.86 23.42
N TRP A 346 15.92 -46.51 24.28
CA TRP A 346 15.05 -45.83 25.27
C TRP A 346 15.80 -44.89 26.22
N GLY A 347 16.96 -45.32 26.75
CA GLY A 347 17.75 -44.50 27.69
C GLY A 347 18.30 -43.22 27.06
N GLU A 348 18.73 -43.30 25.80
CA GLU A 348 19.24 -42.15 25.04
C GLU A 348 18.11 -41.19 24.68
N ALA A 349 16.99 -41.72 24.17
CA ALA A 349 15.78 -40.95 23.92
C ALA A 349 15.32 -40.21 25.17
N ARG A 350 15.28 -40.87 26.33
CA ARG A 350 14.88 -40.28 27.61
C ARG A 350 15.80 -39.15 28.03
N THR A 351 17.10 -39.31 27.84
CA THR A 351 18.11 -38.30 28.18
C THR A 351 17.92 -37.04 27.34
N HIS A 352 17.72 -37.18 26.04
CA HIS A 352 17.52 -36.04 25.15
C HIS A 352 16.15 -35.38 25.30
N LEU A 353 15.08 -36.14 25.51
CA LEU A 353 13.76 -35.56 25.80
C LEU A 353 13.75 -34.76 27.11
N LYS A 354 14.47 -35.21 28.15
CA LYS A 354 14.63 -34.43 29.40
C LYS A 354 15.35 -33.10 29.15
N LYS A 355 16.38 -33.08 28.30
CA LYS A 355 17.06 -31.83 27.92
C LYS A 355 16.15 -30.91 27.11
N ALA A 356 15.39 -31.46 26.16
CA ALA A 356 14.44 -30.71 25.35
C ALA A 356 13.24 -30.18 26.14
N ALA A 357 12.83 -30.88 27.21
CA ALA A 357 11.68 -30.53 28.03
C ALA A 357 11.90 -29.22 28.82
N GLY A 358 13.12 -28.95 29.30
CA GLY A 358 13.39 -27.77 30.12
C GLY A 358 12.47 -27.66 31.34
N THR A 359 12.05 -26.43 31.65
CA THR A 359 11.11 -26.15 32.76
C THR A 359 9.64 -26.31 32.34
N ASP A 360 9.29 -25.86 31.13
CA ASP A 360 7.94 -25.97 30.56
C ASP A 360 7.98 -26.75 29.24
N PRO A 361 7.68 -28.05 29.23
CA PRO A 361 7.84 -28.88 28.05
C PRO A 361 6.76 -28.58 27.01
N PRO A 362 7.14 -28.40 25.73
CA PRO A 362 6.16 -28.24 24.67
C PRO A 362 5.31 -29.51 24.50
N SER A 363 4.09 -29.35 23.99
CA SER A 363 3.13 -30.44 23.84
C SER A 363 3.73 -31.65 23.10
N ARG A 364 4.49 -31.42 22.03
CA ARG A 364 5.21 -32.47 21.29
C ARG A 364 6.18 -33.27 22.16
N VAL A 365 6.97 -32.63 23.02
CA VAL A 365 7.92 -33.34 23.90
C VAL A 365 7.18 -34.19 24.92
N CYS A 366 6.08 -33.69 25.49
CA CYS A 366 5.23 -34.47 26.39
C CYS A 366 4.66 -35.71 25.70
N ARG A 367 4.17 -35.59 24.46
CA ARG A 367 3.67 -36.74 23.68
C ARG A 367 4.77 -37.76 23.40
N MET A 368 5.99 -37.32 23.06
CA MET A 368 7.14 -38.21 22.86
C MET A 368 7.59 -38.89 24.16
N MET A 369 7.52 -38.21 25.30
CA MET A 369 7.78 -38.82 26.60
C MET A 369 6.74 -39.90 26.95
N ALA A 370 5.46 -39.67 26.66
CA ALA A 370 4.43 -40.69 26.83
C ALA A 370 4.70 -41.94 25.96
N ASP A 371 4.98 -41.73 24.68
CA ASP A 371 5.34 -42.80 23.73
C ASP A 371 6.59 -43.59 24.18
N LEU A 372 7.57 -42.89 24.77
CA LEU A 372 8.75 -43.53 25.35
C LEU A 372 8.41 -44.46 26.53
N GLU A 373 7.59 -44.00 27.48
CA GLU A 373 7.21 -44.80 28.65
C GLU A 373 6.36 -46.02 28.28
N GLU A 374 5.47 -45.88 27.29
CA GLU A 374 4.65 -46.97 26.79
C GLU A 374 5.49 -48.05 26.09
N ARG A 375 6.42 -47.63 25.21
CA ARG A 375 7.25 -48.58 24.44
C ARG A 375 8.38 -49.22 25.24
N SER A 376 8.95 -48.50 26.21
CA SER A 376 10.03 -49.04 27.05
C SER A 376 9.51 -50.05 28.08
N GLY A 377 8.25 -49.89 28.51
CA GLY A 377 7.63 -50.73 29.55
C GLY A 377 8.17 -50.49 30.96
N GLU A 378 9.05 -49.49 31.17
CA GLU A 378 9.64 -49.21 32.48
C GLU A 378 8.63 -48.57 33.45
N ASN A 379 7.81 -47.62 32.99
CA ASN A 379 6.81 -46.92 33.81
C ASN A 379 5.54 -46.58 33.00
N PRO A 380 4.79 -47.57 32.50
CA PRO A 380 3.64 -47.34 31.63
C PRO A 380 2.56 -46.45 32.27
N GLU A 381 2.42 -46.46 33.61
CA GLU A 381 1.52 -45.59 34.36
C GLU A 381 1.83 -44.09 34.21
N ASN A 382 3.09 -43.74 33.90
CA ASN A 382 3.49 -42.35 33.71
C ASN A 382 3.07 -41.78 32.36
N ALA A 383 2.77 -42.61 31.36
CA ALA A 383 2.36 -42.16 30.03
C ALA A 383 1.11 -41.28 30.09
N GLY A 384 0.10 -41.69 30.86
CA GLY A 384 -1.12 -40.90 31.07
C GLY A 384 -0.87 -39.56 31.78
N SER A 385 0.15 -39.47 32.63
CA SER A 385 0.55 -38.20 33.25
C SER A 385 1.17 -37.24 32.22
N TRP A 386 2.00 -37.75 31.32
CA TRP A 386 2.62 -36.98 30.25
C TRP A 386 1.60 -36.51 29.22
N LEU A 387 0.61 -37.32 28.87
CA LEU A 387 -0.48 -36.91 27.98
C LEU A 387 -1.34 -35.80 28.60
N ARG A 388 -1.63 -35.87 29.91
CA ARG A 388 -2.30 -34.78 30.62
C ARG A 388 -1.49 -33.48 30.59
N ARG A 389 -0.16 -33.57 30.77
CA ARG A 389 0.74 -32.42 30.62
C ARG A 389 0.75 -31.89 29.19
N ALA A 390 0.73 -32.76 28.18
CA ALA A 390 0.69 -32.37 26.77
C ALA A 390 -0.56 -31.54 26.42
N ALA A 391 -1.71 -31.86 27.03
CA ALA A 391 -2.96 -31.12 26.85
C ALA A 391 -2.92 -29.74 27.53
N ALA A 392 -2.20 -29.61 28.65
CA ALA A 392 -2.03 -28.34 29.36
C ALA A 392 -0.89 -27.46 28.79
N ALA A 393 0.06 -28.08 28.09
CA ALA A 393 1.25 -27.43 27.55
C ALA A 393 0.94 -26.37 26.48
N PRO A 394 1.86 -25.42 26.25
CA PRO A 394 1.75 -24.48 25.13
C PRO A 394 1.59 -25.21 23.79
N PRO A 395 0.83 -24.62 22.84
CA PRO A 395 0.73 -25.18 21.49
C PRO A 395 2.10 -25.25 20.84
N ASP A 396 2.30 -26.29 20.03
CA ASP A 396 3.54 -26.49 19.30
C ASP A 396 3.79 -25.30 18.34
N PRO A 397 5.07 -24.97 18.06
CA PRO A 397 5.40 -23.94 17.09
C PRO A 397 4.78 -24.20 15.72
N ALA A 398 4.31 -23.14 15.08
CA ALA A 398 3.69 -23.16 13.77
C ALA A 398 4.10 -21.92 12.96
N TRP A 399 3.81 -21.93 11.65
CA TRP A 399 3.93 -20.73 10.83
C TRP A 399 2.81 -19.75 11.21
N THR A 400 3.18 -18.59 11.73
CA THR A 400 2.23 -17.57 12.17
C THR A 400 2.53 -16.23 11.53
N CYS A 401 1.49 -15.50 11.15
CA CYS A 401 1.63 -14.14 10.63
C CYS A 401 1.73 -13.16 11.80
N SER A 402 2.82 -12.37 11.85
CA SER A 402 3.02 -11.36 12.89
C SER A 402 1.99 -10.22 12.87
N GLU A 403 1.36 -9.96 11.73
CA GLU A 403 0.41 -8.85 11.55
C GLU A 403 -1.04 -9.22 11.90
N CYS A 404 -1.50 -10.41 11.51
CA CYS A 404 -2.90 -10.81 11.68
C CYS A 404 -3.11 -12.07 12.54
N GLY A 405 -2.03 -12.70 13.00
CA GLY A 405 -2.10 -13.88 13.88
C GLY A 405 -2.54 -15.18 13.21
N SER A 406 -2.85 -15.18 11.90
CA SER A 406 -3.24 -16.39 11.18
C SER A 406 -2.13 -17.45 11.20
N THR A 407 -2.50 -18.71 11.46
CA THR A 407 -1.62 -19.88 11.40
C THR A 407 -1.67 -20.54 10.03
N TRP A 408 -0.53 -21.09 9.57
CA TRP A 408 -0.37 -21.75 8.29
C TRP A 408 0.38 -23.08 8.44
N TYR A 409 0.11 -24.02 7.53
CA TYR A 409 0.84 -25.30 7.47
C TYR A 409 2.23 -25.13 6.85
N ASP A 410 2.32 -24.35 5.77
CA ASP A 410 3.57 -24.05 5.05
C ASP A 410 3.85 -22.54 5.02
N TRP A 411 5.13 -22.20 4.89
CA TRP A 411 5.55 -20.82 4.68
C TRP A 411 5.18 -20.34 3.27
N ARG A 412 4.72 -19.08 3.18
CA ARG A 412 4.49 -18.38 1.91
C ARG A 412 5.09 -16.97 1.98
N PRO A 413 5.53 -16.38 0.84
CA PRO A 413 6.03 -15.01 0.81
C PRO A 413 5.01 -13.98 1.31
N VAL A 414 3.72 -14.21 1.01
CA VAL A 414 2.60 -13.34 1.37
C VAL A 414 1.63 -14.08 2.26
N CYS A 415 1.16 -13.43 3.32
CA CYS A 415 0.09 -13.99 4.15
C CYS A 415 -1.22 -14.13 3.36
N GLY A 416 -1.83 -15.31 3.34
CA GLY A 416 -3.10 -15.51 2.63
C GLY A 416 -4.29 -14.73 3.21
N SER A 417 -4.20 -14.30 4.48
CA SER A 417 -5.25 -13.55 5.19
C SER A 417 -5.09 -12.04 5.00
N CYS A 418 -4.04 -11.44 5.57
CA CYS A 418 -3.83 -9.97 5.49
C CYS A 418 -3.09 -9.50 4.24
N ARG A 419 -2.52 -10.42 3.45
CA ARG A 419 -1.79 -10.12 2.20
C ARG A 419 -0.51 -9.29 2.37
N THR A 420 0.04 -9.24 3.57
CA THR A 420 1.32 -8.57 3.86
C THR A 420 2.51 -9.49 3.53
N LEU A 421 3.51 -8.93 2.84
CA LEU A 421 4.76 -9.61 2.47
C LEU A 421 5.66 -9.84 3.68
N GLY A 422 6.23 -11.04 3.81
CA GLY A 422 7.34 -11.33 4.72
C GLY A 422 6.98 -11.32 6.20
N THR A 423 5.72 -11.55 6.54
CA THR A 423 5.20 -11.51 7.93
C THR A 423 5.01 -12.88 8.55
N ILE A 424 5.14 -13.96 7.76
CA ILE A 424 5.00 -15.33 8.25
C ILE A 424 6.34 -15.79 8.83
N GLY A 425 6.35 -16.04 10.15
CA GLY A 425 7.49 -16.55 10.90
C GLY A 425 7.15 -17.85 11.62
N TRP A 426 8.18 -18.60 12.03
CA TRP A 426 8.03 -19.82 12.82
C TRP A 426 8.07 -19.49 14.31
N GLY A 427 7.04 -19.87 15.07
CA GLY A 427 6.98 -19.63 16.51
C GLY A 427 5.73 -20.19 17.16
N SER A 428 5.70 -20.21 18.49
CA SER A 428 4.54 -20.66 19.25
C SER A 428 3.36 -19.70 19.05
N PRO A 429 2.20 -20.16 18.57
CA PRO A 429 1.05 -19.30 18.39
C PRO A 429 0.56 -18.77 19.74
N ALA A 430 0.03 -17.54 19.74
CA ALA A 430 -0.60 -16.98 20.93
C ALA A 430 -1.76 -17.88 21.37
N ARG A 431 -1.80 -18.23 22.67
CA ARG A 431 -2.91 -19.01 23.22
C ARG A 431 -4.18 -18.17 23.06
N PRO A 432 -5.26 -18.67 22.43
CA PRO A 432 -6.57 -18.11 22.67
C PRO A 432 -6.75 -18.09 24.19
N ARG A 433 -7.01 -16.92 24.78
CA ARG A 433 -7.33 -16.84 26.20
C ARG A 433 -8.47 -17.83 26.41
N ALA A 434 -8.23 -18.88 27.20
CA ALA A 434 -9.24 -19.90 27.40
C ALA A 434 -10.49 -19.18 27.94
N LEU A 435 -11.65 -19.44 27.31
CA LEU A 435 -12.94 -19.28 27.97
C LEU A 435 -12.96 -20.31 29.10
N GLY A 436 -12.24 -20.03 30.20
CA GLY A 436 -11.87 -21.03 31.20
C GLY A 436 -10.99 -20.51 32.34
N ASP A 437 -10.60 -19.23 32.33
CA ASP A 437 -10.20 -18.52 33.57
C ASP A 437 -11.42 -18.12 34.42
N ALA A 438 -12.64 -18.42 33.95
CA ALA A 438 -13.74 -18.59 34.89
C ALA A 438 -13.44 -19.91 35.63
N GLU A 439 -13.09 -19.81 36.90
CA GLU A 439 -13.23 -20.93 37.84
C GLU A 439 -14.60 -21.55 37.58
N VAL A 440 -14.64 -22.67 36.85
CA VAL A 440 -15.78 -23.57 36.90
C VAL A 440 -15.61 -24.23 38.24
N PRO A 441 -16.43 -23.92 39.26
CA PRO A 441 -16.34 -24.63 40.51
C PRO A 441 -16.68 -26.07 40.15
N LEU A 442 -15.70 -26.96 40.28
CA LEU A 442 -15.95 -28.38 40.40
C LEU A 442 -16.72 -28.55 41.71
N VAL A 443 -18.04 -28.41 41.64
CA VAL A 443 -18.93 -28.90 42.66
C VAL A 443 -18.83 -30.42 42.58
N LEU A 444 -17.87 -30.96 43.31
CA LEU A 444 -17.93 -32.34 43.76
C LEU A 444 -19.04 -32.37 44.81
N GLU A 445 -20.27 -32.64 44.40
CA GLU A 445 -21.31 -33.11 45.31
C GLU A 445 -20.87 -34.48 45.83
N GLU A 446 -20.11 -34.47 46.93
CA GLU A 446 -20.09 -35.57 47.88
C GLU A 446 -21.45 -35.61 48.59
N ASP A 447 -22.45 -36.19 47.94
CA ASP A 447 -23.58 -36.76 48.66
C ASP A 447 -23.71 -38.23 48.27
N VAL A 448 -23.19 -39.05 49.18
CA VAL A 448 -23.39 -40.48 49.28
C VAL A 448 -24.90 -40.73 49.39
N VAL A 449 -25.55 -41.03 48.27
CA VAL A 449 -26.88 -41.66 48.29
C VAL A 449 -26.72 -43.07 48.83
N ASN A 450 -26.98 -43.19 50.13
CA ASN A 450 -27.13 -44.43 50.87
C ASN A 450 -28.24 -45.29 50.20
N PRO A 451 -27.96 -46.50 49.66
CA PRO A 451 -28.95 -47.30 48.95
C PRO A 451 -30.01 -47.98 49.84
N ALA A 452 -30.18 -47.57 51.10
CA ALA A 452 -31.05 -48.24 52.06
C ALA A 452 -32.41 -47.56 52.35
N SER A 453 -32.78 -46.46 51.68
CA SER A 453 -34.05 -45.75 51.97
C SER A 453 -35.12 -45.82 50.86
N VAL A 454 -34.90 -46.55 49.76
CA VAL A 454 -35.85 -46.61 48.62
C VAL A 454 -36.93 -47.70 48.79
N VAL A 455 -37.04 -48.34 49.95
CA VAL A 455 -38.11 -49.31 50.24
C VAL A 455 -38.95 -48.84 51.43
N ARG A 456 -39.69 -47.75 51.22
CA ARG A 456 -40.88 -47.33 51.99
C ARG A 456 -41.40 -46.08 51.30
N ASP A 457 -42.32 -46.28 50.36
CA ASP A 457 -43.40 -45.36 49.95
C ASP A 457 -43.98 -45.74 48.58
N ILE A 458 -44.20 -47.05 48.37
CA ILE A 458 -45.13 -47.55 47.36
C ILE A 458 -46.29 -48.22 48.11
N ALA A 459 -47.09 -47.42 48.79
CA ALA A 459 -48.45 -47.77 49.19
C ALA A 459 -49.21 -46.47 49.48
N THR A 460 -50.39 -46.33 48.88
CA THR A 460 -51.26 -45.13 48.83
C THR A 460 -50.77 -44.13 47.78
N VAL A 461 -51.42 -43.96 46.62
CA VAL A 461 -52.76 -43.39 46.45
C VAL A 461 -53.47 -44.01 45.23
N THR A 462 -54.52 -44.76 45.51
CA THR A 462 -55.66 -45.02 44.62
C THR A 462 -56.64 -43.84 44.70
N ASN A 463 -56.96 -43.14 43.60
CA ASN A 463 -58.34 -42.98 43.09
C ASN A 463 -58.47 -41.96 41.93
N LYS A 464 -58.99 -42.46 40.80
CA LYS A 464 -60.13 -42.00 39.98
C LYS A 464 -60.21 -40.53 39.47
N PRO A 465 -60.36 -40.32 38.14
CA PRO A 465 -60.87 -39.07 37.58
C PRO A 465 -62.41 -39.11 37.43
N ASP A 466 -63.07 -38.01 37.82
CA ASP A 466 -64.51 -37.81 37.68
C ASP A 466 -64.84 -37.01 36.41
N ILE A 467 -65.98 -37.36 35.80
CA ILE A 467 -66.52 -36.84 34.55
C ILE A 467 -67.67 -35.86 34.86
N GLY A 468 -67.78 -34.77 34.10
CA GLY A 468 -69.01 -33.95 33.98
C GLY A 468 -68.70 -32.48 33.68
N SER A 469 -68.89 -31.93 32.48
CA SER A 469 -70.11 -31.60 31.71
C SER A 469 -70.72 -30.21 32.02
N ARG A 470 -70.79 -29.41 30.94
CA ARG A 470 -71.75 -28.34 30.59
C ARG A 470 -71.69 -26.98 31.30
N GLY A 471 -71.78 -25.95 30.46
CA GLY A 471 -71.95 -24.53 30.75
C GLY A 471 -71.61 -23.74 29.52
#